data_AF-A0AAD6ZFF7-F1
#
_entry.id   AF-A0AAD6ZFF7-F1
#
_cell.length_a   1.000
_cell.length_b   1.000
_cell.length_c   1.000
_cell.angle_alpha   90.00
_cell.angle_beta   90.00
_cell.angle_gamma   90.00
#
_symmetry.space_group_name_H-M   'P 1'
#
loop_
_entity.id
_entity.type
_entity.pdbx_description
1 polymer ?
#
loop_
_entity_poly.entity_id
_entity_poly.type
_entity_poly.pdbx_seq_one_letter_code
_entity_poly.pdbx_strand_id
1 'polypeptide(L)' 'KHLTFASNPSMYKTFSTAMYDRTSEPATWQQLTPALAQHIKEELNTYKMEEMEVHAASRIQ' A
#
# COMPACT_ATOMS: atom_id res chain seq x y z
N LYS A 1 5.74 -29.67 17.98
CA LYS A 1 6.58 -28.54 18.45
C LYS A 1 5.64 -27.35 18.64
N HIS A 2 5.48 -26.85 19.85
CA HIS A 2 4.63 -25.68 20.12
C HIS A 2 5.43 -24.40 19.96
N LEU A 3 4.85 -23.40 19.30
CA LEU A 3 5.39 -22.06 19.21
C LEU A 3 5.21 -21.38 20.58
N THR A 4 6.30 -20.89 21.17
CA THR A 4 6.26 -20.08 22.39
C THR A 4 6.84 -18.70 22.13
N PHE A 5 6.11 -17.66 22.55
CA PHE A 5 6.55 -16.28 22.42
C PHE A 5 7.47 -15.90 23.59
N ALA A 6 8.42 -14.99 23.32
CA ALA A 6 9.29 -14.45 24.36
C ALA A 6 8.46 -13.64 25.36
N SER A 7 8.70 -13.85 26.66
CA SER A 7 8.01 -13.13 27.73
C SER A 7 8.40 -11.65 27.80
N ASN A 8 9.64 -11.33 27.45
CA ASN A 8 10.19 -9.98 27.51
C ASN A 8 10.76 -9.57 26.14
N PRO A 9 10.16 -8.58 25.46
CA PRO A 9 10.67 -8.08 24.20
C PRO A 9 11.94 -7.24 24.41
N SER A 10 12.94 -7.40 23.54
CA SER A 10 14.12 -6.52 23.51
C SER A 10 13.84 -5.32 22.63
N MET A 11 14.03 -4.11 23.15
CA MET A 11 13.84 -2.85 22.41
C MET A 11 15.18 -2.11 22.29
N TYR A 12 15.58 -1.82 21.05
CA TYR A 12 16.74 -1.00 20.73
C TYR A 12 16.26 0.35 20.20
N LYS A 13 16.82 1.45 20.73
CA LYS A 13 16.48 2.79 20.25
C LYS A 13 17.17 3.02 18.90
N THR A 14 16.38 3.33 17.89
CA THR A 14 16.86 3.84 16.60
C THR A 14 16.77 5.37 16.59
N PHE A 15 16.92 5.99 15.41
CA PHE A 15 16.81 7.44 15.23
C PHE A 15 15.45 7.97 15.73
N SER A 16 15.46 9.04 16.52
CA SER A 16 14.24 9.73 16.95
C SER A 16 13.69 10.64 15.85
N THR A 17 12.44 11.06 15.97
CA THR A 17 11.83 12.06 15.06
C THR A 17 12.53 13.43 15.10
N ALA A 18 13.28 13.71 16.18
CA ALA A 18 14.11 14.91 16.27
C ALA A 18 15.42 14.79 15.48
N MET A 19 15.84 13.58 15.11
CA MET A 19 17.05 13.37 14.30
C MET A 19 16.80 13.54 12.81
N TYR A 20 15.58 13.28 12.34
CA TYR A 20 15.14 13.65 11.00
C TYR A 20 13.62 13.65 10.88
N ASP A 21 13.13 14.51 10.00
CA ASP A 21 11.71 14.61 9.69
C ASP A 21 11.26 13.40 8.83
N ARG A 22 10.23 12.71 9.30
CA ARG A 22 9.60 11.56 8.62
C ARG A 22 8.25 11.93 8.00
N THR A 23 7.85 13.19 8.09
CA THR A 23 6.60 13.64 7.48
C THR A 23 6.73 13.55 5.97
N SER A 24 5.71 12.95 5.35
CA SER A 24 5.60 12.92 3.91
C SER A 24 4.80 14.14 3.44
N GLU A 25 4.97 14.50 2.17
CA GLU A 25 4.02 15.37 1.49
C GLU A 25 2.57 14.85 1.60
N PRO A 26 1.55 15.72 1.46
CA PRO A 26 0.16 15.30 1.39
C PRO A 26 -0.02 14.18 0.39
N ALA A 27 -0.71 13.12 0.81
CA ALA A 27 -0.79 11.93 -0.02
C ALA A 27 -1.53 12.25 -1.33
N THR A 28 -1.07 11.69 -2.46
CA THR A 28 -1.60 12.00 -3.80
C THR A 28 -3.11 11.80 -3.91
N TRP A 29 -3.67 10.85 -3.17
CA TRP A 29 -5.12 10.61 -3.14
C TRP A 29 -5.92 11.77 -2.52
N GLN A 30 -5.30 12.62 -1.70
CA GLN A 30 -5.93 13.82 -1.12
C GLN A 30 -6.13 14.93 -2.15
N GLN A 31 -5.43 14.87 -3.28
CA GLN A 31 -5.47 15.89 -4.35
C GLN A 31 -6.32 15.44 -5.55
N LEU A 32 -7.05 14.33 -5.42
CA LEU A 32 -7.87 13.79 -6.50
C LEU A 32 -9.06 14.70 -6.80
N THR A 33 -9.08 15.26 -8.01
CA THR A 33 -10.30 15.85 -8.57
C THR A 33 -11.19 14.73 -9.11
N PRO A 34 -12.52 14.93 -9.21
CA PRO A 34 -13.41 13.93 -9.80
C PRO A 34 -13.00 13.49 -11.21
N ALA A 35 -12.49 14.42 -12.02
CA ALA A 35 -12.00 14.13 -13.37
C ALA A 35 -10.74 13.25 -13.36
N LEU A 36 -9.77 13.56 -12.47
CA LEU A 36 -8.55 12.77 -12.34
C LEU A 36 -8.85 11.35 -11.81
N ALA A 37 -9.75 11.24 -10.84
CA ALA A 37 -10.18 9.95 -10.31
C ALA A 37 -10.84 9.08 -11.40
N GLN A 38 -11.64 9.69 -12.28
CA GLN A 38 -12.26 8.99 -13.40
C GLN A 38 -11.21 8.50 -14.41
N HIS A 39 -10.21 9.33 -14.73
CA HIS A 39 -9.11 8.94 -15.62
C HIS A 39 -8.31 7.76 -15.05
N ILE A 40 -7.94 7.81 -13.76
CA ILE A 40 -7.22 6.72 -13.08
C ILE A 40 -8.04 5.43 -13.08
N LYS A 41 -9.37 5.53 -12.90
CA LYS A 41 -10.26 4.38 -12.94
C LYS A 41 -10.26 3.71 -14.31
N GLU A 42 -10.33 4.50 -15.37
CA GLU A 42 -10.30 4.00 -16.75
C GLU A 42 -8.97 3.31 -17.04
N GLU A 43 -7.86 3.97 -16.72
CA GLU A 43 -6.50 3.42 -16.85
C GLU A 43 -6.33 2.08 -16.12
N LEU A 44 -6.75 2.02 -14.84
CA LEU A 44 -6.66 0.79 -14.05
C LEU A 44 -7.57 -0.32 -14.57
N ASN A 45 -8.74 0.01 -15.10
CA ASN A 45 -9.63 -0.99 -15.68
C ASN A 45 -9.01 -1.59 -16.94
N THR A 46 -8.44 -0.77 -17.81
CA THR A 46 -7.70 -1.23 -18.99
C THR A 46 -6.53 -2.13 -18.60
N TYR A 47 -5.68 -1.67 -17.68
CA TYR A 47 -4.55 -2.46 -17.19
C TYR A 47 -4.99 -3.82 -16.62
N LYS A 48 -6.02 -3.83 -15.76
CA LYS A 48 -6.54 -5.07 -15.15
C LYS A 48 -7.14 -6.04 -16.16
N MET A 49 -7.64 -5.53 -17.28
CA MET A 49 -8.31 -6.33 -18.29
C MET A 49 -7.35 -6.90 -19.33
N GLU A 50 -6.40 -6.08 -19.77
CA GLU A 50 -5.58 -6.33 -20.96
C GLU A 50 -4.15 -6.76 -20.62
N GLU A 51 -3.57 -6.25 -19.54
CA GLU A 51 -2.15 -6.46 -19.22
C GLU A 51 -1.94 -7.31 -17.96
N MET A 52 -2.82 -7.19 -16.97
CA MET A 52 -2.64 -7.85 -15.68
C MET A 52 -2.94 -9.35 -15.80
N GLU A 53 -1.90 -10.16 -15.65
CA GLU A 53 -2.05 -11.60 -15.53
C GLU A 53 -2.79 -11.96 -14.24
N VAL A 54 -3.92 -12.65 -14.41
CA VAL A 54 -4.72 -13.18 -13.30
C VAL A 54 -4.96 -14.66 -13.57
N HIS A 55 -4.65 -15.48 -12.57
CA HIS A 55 -4.93 -16.91 -12.65
C HIS A 55 -6.44 -17.13 -12.89
N ALA A 56 -6.80 -18.05 -13.80
CA ALA A 56 -8.18 -18.23 -14.25
C ALA A 56 -9.17 -18.48 -13.10
N ALA A 57 -8.78 -19.26 -12.09
CA ALA A 57 -9.62 -19.54 -10.91
C ALA A 57 -9.88 -18.32 -10.02
N SER A 58 -9.11 -17.24 -10.17
CA SER A 58 -9.26 -15.99 -9.42
C SER A 58 -10.03 -14.92 -10.19
N ARG A 59 -10.36 -15.16 -11.47
CA ARG A 59 -11.20 -14.27 -12.27
C ARG A 59 -12.67 -14.69 -12.11
N ILE A 60 -13.43 -13.88 -11.39
CA ILE A 60 -14.88 -14.05 -11.28
C ILE A 60 -15.48 -13.51 -12.59
N GLN A 61 -16.25 -14.35 -13.30
CA GLN A 61 -16.99 -13.97 -14.50
C GLN A 61 -18.23 -13.13 -14.16
#